data_AF-A0A840IQ87-F1
#
_entry.id   AF-A0A840IQ87-F1
#
_cell.length_a   1.000
_cell.length_b   1.000
_cell.length_c   1.000
_cell.angle_alpha   90.00
_cell.angle_beta   90.00
_cell.angle_gamma   90.00
#
_symmetry.space_group_name_H-M   'P 1'
#
loop_
_entity.id
_entity.type
_entity.pdbx_description
1 polymer ?
#
loop_
_entity_poly.entity_id
_entity_poly.type
_entity_poly.pdbx_seq_one_letter_code
_entity_poly.pdbx_strand_id
1 'polypeptide(L)'
;MSTDDTRPRPPVTEADILAWLETTAAAVRAGELGAPDLIDLLGELRRASAACADASDWALLAAREEGASLRQIAPVFGKGYVRAPAARLEKLHRQAQNSGQWLAILRHHQSV
;
A
#
# COMPACT_ATOMS: atom_id res chain seq x y z
N MET A 1 22.36 -4.28 21.96
CA MET A 1 22.24 -4.67 20.53
C MET A 1 21.05 -3.93 19.96
N SER A 2 21.26 -2.71 19.46
CA SER A 2 20.18 -1.87 18.92
C SER A 2 20.76 -0.94 17.86
N THR A 3 20.69 -1.32 16.59
CA THR A 3 21.01 -0.44 15.45
C THR A 3 20.32 -0.96 14.19
N ASP A 4 18.99 -0.83 14.11
CA ASP A 4 18.29 -0.85 12.81
C ASP A 4 16.92 -0.13 12.89
N ASP A 5 16.89 1.02 13.58
CA ASP A 5 15.66 1.81 13.80
C ASP A 5 15.53 2.98 12.80
N THR A 6 16.44 3.05 11.81
CA THR A 6 16.49 4.13 10.82
C THR A 6 15.74 3.82 9.54
N ARG A 7 15.31 2.56 9.32
CA ARG A 7 14.57 2.19 8.12
C ARG A 7 13.09 2.54 8.29
N PRO A 8 12.50 3.34 7.39
CA PRO A 8 11.06 3.61 7.43
C PRO A 8 10.29 2.29 7.30
N ARG A 9 9.34 2.08 8.22
CA ARG A 9 8.46 0.91 8.23
C ARG A 9 7.10 1.28 7.62
N PRO A 10 6.39 0.33 6.99
CA PRO A 10 4.99 0.53 6.64
C PRO A 10 4.19 0.96 7.88
N PRO A 11 3.19 1.86 7.73
CA PRO A 11 2.39 2.34 8.84
C PRO A 11 1.48 1.27 9.46
N VAL A 12 1.24 0.17 8.74
CA VAL A 12 0.45 -0.99 9.19
C VAL A 12 1.07 -2.26 8.63
N THR A 13 1.07 -3.34 9.42
CA THR A 13 1.55 -4.66 9.02
C THR A 13 0.40 -5.67 8.88
N GLU A 14 0.68 -6.82 8.24
CA GLU A 14 -0.29 -7.93 8.16
C GLU A 14 -0.71 -8.43 9.55
N ALA A 15 0.23 -8.47 10.51
CA ALA A 15 -0.07 -8.87 11.88
C ALA A 15 -1.02 -7.89 12.58
N ASP A 16 -0.85 -6.59 12.34
CA ASP A 16 -1.76 -5.57 12.90
C ASP A 16 -3.18 -5.74 12.34
N ILE A 17 -3.30 -5.99 11.03
CA ILE A 17 -4.59 -6.22 10.38
C ILE A 17 -5.24 -7.51 10.90
N LEU A 18 -4.48 -8.59 11.09
CA LEU A 18 -5.01 -9.84 11.61
C LEU A 18 -5.53 -9.69 13.04
N ALA A 19 -4.75 -9.08 13.93
CA ALA A 19 -5.15 -8.84 15.31
C ALA A 19 -6.40 -7.95 15.39
N TRP A 20 -6.48 -6.94 14.53
CA TRP A 20 -7.66 -6.10 14.40
C TRP A 20 -8.89 -6.91 13.93
N LEU A 21 -8.74 -7.75 12.89
CA LEU A 21 -9.83 -8.60 12.36
C LEU A 21 -10.37 -9.58 13.40
N GLU A 22 -9.51 -10.16 14.24
CA GLU A 22 -9.93 -11.07 15.32
C GLU A 22 -10.85 -10.35 16.31
N THR A 23 -10.51 -9.10 16.66
CA THR A 23 -11.31 -8.24 17.55
C THR A 23 -12.63 -7.85 16.90
N THR A 24 -12.60 -7.38 15.64
CA THR A 24 -13.81 -7.01 14.89
C THR A 24 -14.76 -8.19 14.72
N ALA A 25 -14.23 -9.39 14.45
CA ALA A 25 -15.03 -10.60 14.32
C ALA A 25 -15.71 -10.98 15.66
N ALA A 26 -15.05 -10.73 16.79
CA ALA A 26 -15.66 -10.93 18.11
C ALA A 26 -16.82 -9.95 18.35
N ALA A 27 -16.64 -8.66 18.02
CA ALA A 27 -17.68 -7.63 18.14
C ALA A 27 -18.91 -7.94 17.27
N VAL A 28 -18.71 -8.40 16.03
CA VAL A 28 -19.81 -8.85 15.15
C VAL A 28 -20.57 -10.02 15.77
N ARG A 29 -19.86 -11.02 16.32
CA ARG A 29 -20.51 -12.17 16.99
C ARG A 29 -21.28 -11.77 18.25
N ALA A 30 -20.81 -10.76 18.96
CA ALA A 30 -21.48 -10.21 20.14
C ALA A 30 -22.70 -9.34 19.78
N GLY A 31 -22.91 -9.02 18.49
CA GLY A 31 -23.97 -8.12 18.04
C GLY A 31 -23.66 -6.64 18.27
N GLU A 32 -22.41 -6.30 18.57
CA GLU A 32 -21.95 -4.92 18.82
C GLU A 32 -21.72 -4.14 17.51
N LEU A 33 -21.53 -4.86 16.39
CA LEU A 33 -21.41 -4.29 15.05
C LEU A 33 -22.50 -4.83 14.14
N GLY A 34 -23.33 -3.94 13.61
CA GLY A 34 -24.40 -4.25 12.69
C GLY A 34 -24.01 -4.10 11.21
N ALA A 35 -24.94 -4.44 10.32
CA ALA A 35 -24.71 -4.31 8.88
C ALA A 35 -24.34 -2.88 8.43
N PRO A 36 -24.96 -1.79 8.92
CA PRO A 36 -24.55 -0.43 8.55
C PRO A 36 -23.10 -0.12 8.93
N ASP A 37 -22.68 -0.46 10.16
CA ASP A 37 -21.31 -0.22 10.64
C ASP A 37 -20.28 -0.98 9.78
N LEU A 38 -20.62 -2.21 9.37
CA LEU A 38 -19.77 -3.01 8.49
C LEU A 38 -19.67 -2.45 7.07
N ILE A 39 -20.72 -1.79 6.57
CA ILE A 39 -20.69 -1.11 5.26
C ILE A 39 -19.76 0.11 5.32
N ASP A 40 -19.86 0.90 6.39
CA ASP A 40 -18.98 2.05 6.59
C ASP A 40 -17.51 1.61 6.74
N LEU A 41 -17.28 0.58 7.55
CA LEU A 41 -15.97 -0.03 7.73
C LEU A 41 -15.39 -0.58 6.42
N LEU A 42 -16.20 -1.20 5.58
CA LEU A 42 -15.77 -1.64 4.24
C LEU A 42 -15.33 -0.45 3.38
N GLY A 43 -16.04 0.68 3.45
CA GLY A 43 -15.67 1.91 2.79
C GLY A 43 -14.31 2.45 3.25
N GLU A 44 -14.06 2.44 4.56
CA GLU A 44 -12.78 2.83 5.16
C GLU A 44 -11.63 1.92 4.72
N LEU A 45 -11.82 0.61 4.78
CA LEU A 45 -10.82 -0.38 4.33
C LEU A 45 -10.47 -0.21 2.85
N ARG A 46 -11.45 0.12 1.99
CA ARG A 46 -11.19 0.39 0.58
C ARG A 46 -10.33 1.62 0.37
N ARG A 47 -10.56 2.70 1.14
CA ARG A 47 -9.71 3.91 1.10
C ARG A 47 -8.30 3.62 1.62
N ALA A 48 -8.17 2.88 2.72
CA ALA A 48 -6.88 2.48 3.27
C ALA A 48 -6.09 1.59 2.30
N SER A 49 -6.76 0.63 1.65
CA SER A 49 -6.16 -0.23 0.63
C SER A 49 -5.66 0.58 -0.58
N ALA A 50 -6.42 1.57 -1.05
CA ALA A 50 -5.99 2.47 -2.12
C ALA A 50 -4.75 3.27 -1.70
N ALA A 51 -4.73 3.84 -0.50
CA ALA A 51 -3.56 4.57 0.02
C ALA A 51 -2.31 3.68 0.13
N CYS A 52 -2.46 2.41 0.54
CA CYS A 52 -1.36 1.45 0.56
C CYS A 52 -0.86 1.12 -0.85
N ALA A 53 -1.76 1.00 -1.83
CA ALA A 53 -1.40 0.78 -3.23
C ALA A 53 -0.64 1.99 -3.81
N ASP A 54 -1.09 3.22 -3.50
CA ASP A 54 -0.43 4.46 -3.91
C ASP A 54 0.97 4.59 -3.29
N ALA A 55 1.13 4.20 -2.02
CA ALA A 55 2.43 4.14 -1.35
C ALA A 55 3.35 3.09 -1.98
N SER A 56 2.82 1.92 -2.36
CA SER A 56 3.56 0.89 -3.08
C SER A 56 4.03 1.38 -4.46
N ASP A 57 3.20 2.13 -5.18
CA ASP A 57 3.54 2.72 -6.47
C ASP A 57 4.63 3.79 -6.33
N TRP A 58 4.53 4.62 -5.30
CA TRP A 58 5.59 5.58 -4.95
C TRP A 58 6.92 4.86 -4.72
N ALA A 59 6.92 3.80 -3.91
CA ALA A 59 8.12 3.04 -3.59
C ALA A 59 8.71 2.34 -4.83
N LEU A 60 7.86 1.87 -5.76
CA LEU A 60 8.30 1.33 -7.04
C LEU A 60 9.04 2.38 -7.88
N LEU A 61 8.49 3.59 -8.02
CA LEU A 61 9.13 4.69 -8.74
C LEU A 61 10.46 5.08 -8.09
N ALA A 62 10.46 5.26 -6.76
CA ALA A 62 11.67 5.62 -6.02
C ALA A 62 12.77 4.55 -6.17
N ALA A 63 12.43 3.27 -6.05
CA ALA A 63 13.40 2.18 -6.26
C ALA A 63 13.97 2.18 -7.68
N ARG A 64 13.16 2.52 -8.69
CA ARG A 64 13.62 2.63 -10.08
C ARG A 64 14.55 3.82 -10.30
N GLU A 65 14.28 4.95 -9.65
CA GLU A 65 15.14 6.15 -9.64
C GLU A 65 16.50 5.88 -9.01
N GLU A 66 16.52 5.13 -7.91
CA GLU A 66 17.75 4.68 -7.24
C GLU A 66 18.48 3.55 -8.00
N GLY A 67 18.02 3.21 -9.21
CA GLY A 67 18.70 2.28 -10.12
C GLY A 67 18.37 0.80 -9.92
N ALA A 68 17.43 0.44 -9.04
CA ALA A 68 17.06 -0.96 -8.82
C ALA A 68 16.46 -1.58 -10.10
N SER A 69 17.06 -2.62 -10.65
CA SER A 69 16.59 -3.30 -11.86
C SER A 69 15.22 -3.96 -11.68
N LEU A 70 14.47 -4.13 -12.78
CA LEU A 70 13.19 -4.85 -12.72
C LEU A 70 13.34 -6.30 -12.22
N ARG A 71 14.50 -6.93 -12.41
CA ARG A 71 14.80 -8.27 -11.88
C ARG A 71 14.90 -8.27 -10.35
N GLN A 72 15.47 -7.22 -9.75
CA GLN A 72 15.53 -7.08 -8.29
C GLN A 72 14.14 -6.80 -7.69
N ILE A 73 13.28 -6.13 -8.43
CA ILE A 73 11.93 -5.77 -7.99
C ILE A 73 10.94 -6.94 -8.18
N ALA A 74 11.07 -7.74 -9.23
CA ALA A 74 10.11 -8.80 -9.57
C ALA A 74 9.68 -9.74 -8.42
N PRO A 75 10.55 -10.14 -7.48
CA PRO A 75 10.16 -10.98 -6.35
C PRO A 75 9.09 -10.36 -5.43
N VAL A 76 9.01 -9.03 -5.32
CA VAL A 76 8.01 -8.37 -4.43
C VAL A 76 6.59 -8.41 -5.02
N PHE A 77 6.47 -8.64 -6.33
CA PHE A 77 5.18 -8.73 -7.04
C PHE A 77 4.69 -10.18 -7.19
N GLY A 78 5.28 -11.14 -6.48
CA GLY A 78 4.95 -12.56 -6.56
C GLY A 78 6.03 -13.37 -7.26
N LYS A 79 5.65 -14.42 -8.01
CA LYS A 79 6.58 -15.43 -8.59
C LYS A 79 7.56 -14.87 -9.64
N GLY A 80 8.47 -13.96 -9.30
CA GLY A 80 9.65 -13.56 -10.08
C GLY A 80 9.41 -13.02 -11.49
N TYR A 81 8.17 -12.79 -11.92
CA TYR A 81 7.86 -12.37 -13.29
C TYR A 81 8.11 -10.87 -13.44
N VAL A 82 9.23 -10.52 -14.07
CA VAL A 82 9.63 -9.15 -14.46
C VAL A 82 8.53 -8.38 -15.21
N ARG A 83 7.59 -9.09 -15.86
CA ARG A 83 6.47 -8.49 -16.60
C ARG A 83 5.51 -7.72 -15.71
N ALA A 84 5.28 -8.18 -14.47
CA ALA A 84 4.36 -7.52 -13.54
C ALA A 84 4.84 -6.11 -13.12
N PRO A 85 6.07 -5.92 -12.60
CA PRO A 85 6.56 -4.59 -12.28
C PRO A 85 6.76 -3.72 -13.54
N ALA A 86 7.12 -4.31 -14.68
CA ALA A 86 7.25 -3.56 -15.95
C ALA A 86 5.92 -2.94 -16.39
N ALA A 87 4.85 -3.74 -16.44
CA ALA A 87 3.52 -3.25 -16.82
C ALA A 87 2.96 -2.23 -15.82
N ARG A 88 3.22 -2.43 -14.52
CA ARG A 88 2.85 -1.46 -13.49
C ARG A 88 3.59 -0.14 -13.65
N LEU A 89 4.89 -0.19 -13.89
CA LEU A 89 5.74 0.98 -14.12
C LEU A 89 5.32 1.74 -15.38
N GLU A 90 5.04 1.03 -16.48
CA GLU A 90 4.53 1.64 -17.71
C GLU A 90 3.22 2.41 -17.46
N LYS A 91 2.29 1.81 -16.70
CA LYS A 91 1.04 2.48 -16.31
C LYS A 91 1.31 3.72 -15.46
N LEU A 92 2.24 3.65 -14.49
CA LEU A 92 2.60 4.77 -13.63
C LEU A 92 3.25 5.92 -14.40
N HIS A 93 4.14 5.61 -15.33
CA HIS A 93 4.80 6.61 -16.18
C HIS A 93 3.84 7.35 -17.12
N ARG A 94 2.58 6.89 -17.30
CA ARG A 94 1.54 7.70 -17.96
C ARG A 94 0.99 8.81 -17.08
N GLN A 95 1.19 8.74 -15.77
CA GLN A 95 0.66 9.67 -14.77
C GLN A 95 1.77 10.50 -14.11
N ALA A 96 2.89 9.87 -13.75
CA ALA A 96 4.03 10.50 -13.12
C ALA A 96 5.34 9.88 -13.62
N GLN A 97 6.31 10.72 -14.01
CA GLN A 97 7.64 10.28 -14.48
C GLN A 97 8.58 9.92 -13.32
N ASN A 98 8.28 10.37 -12.11
CA ASN A 98 9.09 10.10 -10.93
C ASN A 98 8.27 10.10 -9.63
N SER A 99 8.88 9.61 -8.56
CA SER A 99 8.36 9.49 -7.21
C SER A 99 7.92 10.85 -6.65
N GLY A 100 8.65 11.93 -6.95
CA GLY A 100 8.32 13.30 -6.56
C GLY A 100 7.02 13.81 -7.19
N GLN A 101 6.85 13.59 -8.50
CA GLN A 101 5.61 13.92 -9.22
C GLN A 101 4.42 13.11 -8.69
N TRP A 102 4.62 11.83 -8.43
CA TRP A 102 3.58 10.99 -7.84
C TRP A 102 3.14 11.49 -6.46
N LEU A 103 4.09 11.82 -5.58
CA LEU A 103 3.78 12.39 -4.27
C LEU A 103 2.99 13.70 -4.36
N ALA A 104 3.30 14.55 -5.34
CA ALA A 104 2.55 15.77 -5.59
C ALA A 104 1.10 15.49 -6.03
N ILE A 105 0.87 14.49 -6.89
CA ILE A 105 -0.46 14.04 -7.30
C ILE A 105 -1.26 13.56 -6.08
N LEU A 106 -0.66 12.72 -5.22
CA LEU A 106 -1.32 12.22 -4.01
C LEU A 106 -1.74 13.34 -3.06
N ARG A 107 -0.86 14.33 -2.85
CA ARG A 107 -1.18 15.51 -2.02
C ARG A 107 -2.34 16.32 -2.60
N HIS A 108 -2.40 16.46 -3.93
CA HIS A 108 -3.50 17.17 -4.58
C HIS A 108 -4.84 16.44 -4.38
N HIS A 109 -4.87 15.12 -4.54
CA HIS A 109 -6.07 14.31 -4.31
C HIS A 109 -6.58 14.32 -2.86
N GLN A 110 -5.73 14.60 -1.88
CA GLN A 110 -6.15 14.75 -0.48
C GLN A 110 -6.70 16.15 -0.15
N SER A 111 -6.41 17.15 -0.98
CA SER A 111 -6.80 18.55 -0.77
C SER A 111 -8.12 18.95 -1.42
N VAL A 112 -8.67 18.07 -2.26
CA VAL A 112 -9.90 18.25 -3.05
C VAL A 112 -10.97 17.30 -2.51
#